data_AF-A0A2P8C583-F1
#
_entry.id   AF-A0A2P8C583-F1
#
_cell.length_a   1.000
_cell.length_b   1.000
_cell.length_c   1.000
_cell.angle_alpha   90.00
_cell.angle_beta   90.00
_cell.angle_gamma   90.00
#
_symmetry.space_group_name_H-M   'P 1'
#
loop_
_entity.id
_entity.type
_entity.pdbx_description
1 polymer ?
#
loop_
_entity_poly.entity_id
_entity_poly.type
_entity_poly.pdbx_seq_one_letter_code
_entity_poly.pdbx_strand_id
1 'polypeptide(L)'
;MSSINTNNSAMSALSTLRNINSNLNSTQDRISTGLKVSSGKDNAAYFAISETMKGDSGMTKAVNESLTLTKNSVATARLGA
;
A
#
# COMPACT_ATOMS: atom_id res chain seq x y z
N MET A 1 -26.84 -11.10 -35.11
CA MET A 1 -26.08 -11.33 -36.36
C MET A 1 -24.63 -11.60 -36.01
N SER A 2 -24.21 -12.85 -36.14
CA SER A 2 -22.78 -13.22 -36.18
C SER A 2 -22.43 -13.30 -37.66
N SER A 3 -21.71 -12.31 -38.16
CA SER A 3 -21.11 -12.37 -39.49
C SER A 3 -19.67 -12.83 -39.28
N ILE A 4 -19.14 -13.66 -40.19
CA ILE A 4 -17.79 -14.25 -40.13
C ILE A 4 -16.69 -13.21 -39.77
N ASN A 5 -16.89 -11.94 -40.16
CA ASN A 5 -15.96 -10.85 -39.88
C ASN A 5 -16.23 -10.06 -38.58
N THR A 6 -17.46 -10.07 -38.06
CA THR A 6 -17.86 -9.30 -36.87
C THR A 6 -18.70 -10.17 -35.95
N ASN A 7 -18.01 -10.90 -35.06
CA ASN A 7 -18.64 -11.70 -34.04
C ASN A 7 -18.82 -10.86 -32.77
N ASN A 8 -19.99 -10.25 -32.62
CA ASN A 8 -20.32 -9.37 -31.49
C ASN A 8 -20.17 -10.08 -30.13
N SER A 9 -20.43 -11.40 -30.07
CA SER A 9 -20.24 -12.22 -28.88
C SER A 9 -18.75 -12.37 -28.52
N ALA A 10 -17.89 -12.58 -29.53
CA ALA A 10 -16.45 -12.64 -29.34
C ALA A 10 -15.85 -11.28 -28.96
N MET A 11 -16.36 -10.16 -29.50
CA MET A 11 -15.95 -8.81 -29.10
C MET A 11 -16.33 -8.49 -27.65
N SER A 12 -17.53 -8.90 -27.21
CA SER A 12 -17.95 -8.79 -25.81
C SER A 12 -17.06 -9.63 -24.89
N ALA A 13 -16.79 -10.88 -25.25
CA ALA A 13 -15.87 -11.75 -24.53
C ALA A 13 -14.44 -11.17 -24.48
N LEU A 14 -13.95 -10.59 -25.58
CA LEU A 14 -12.64 -9.94 -25.63
C LEU A 14 -12.58 -8.67 -24.76
N SER A 15 -13.66 -7.88 -24.72
CA SER A 15 -13.78 -6.73 -23.82
C SER A 15 -13.74 -7.17 -22.35
N THR A 16 -14.43 -8.27 -22.02
CA THR A 16 -14.39 -8.89 -20.70
C THR A 16 -13.00 -9.42 -20.37
N LEU A 17 -12.33 -10.11 -21.31
CA LEU A 17 -10.96 -10.61 -21.12
C LEU A 17 -9.95 -9.47 -20.92
N ARG A 18 -10.09 -8.37 -21.66
CA ARG A 18 -9.26 -7.16 -21.46
C ARG A 18 -9.50 -6.53 -20.09
N ASN A 19 -10.75 -6.47 -19.64
CA ASN A 19 -11.08 -6.01 -18.29
C ASN A 19 -10.48 -6.94 -17.21
N ILE A 20 -10.63 -8.26 -17.37
CA ILE A 20 -10.04 -9.25 -16.47
C ILE A 20 -8.52 -9.08 -16.41
N ASN A 21 -7.86 -8.94 -17.56
CA ASN A 21 -6.41 -8.77 -17.61
C ASN A 21 -5.96 -7.48 -16.92
N SER A 22 -6.66 -6.36 -17.14
CA SER A 22 -6.40 -5.10 -16.43
C SER A 22 -6.59 -5.22 -14.91
N ASN A 23 -7.64 -5.91 -14.46
CA ASN A 23 -7.89 -6.15 -13.04
C ASN A 23 -6.83 -7.07 -12.42
N LEU A 24 -6.38 -8.07 -13.17
CA LEU A 24 -5.30 -8.96 -12.76
C LEU A 24 -3.99 -8.19 -12.57
N ASN A 25 -3.65 -7.29 -13.50
CA ASN A 25 -2.44 -6.47 -13.40
C ASN A 25 -2.48 -5.56 -12.15
N SER A 26 -3.60 -4.88 -11.92
CA SER A 26 -3.80 -4.08 -10.70
C SER A 26 -3.73 -4.93 -9.41
N THR A 27 -4.25 -6.15 -9.45
CA THR A 27 -4.17 -7.08 -8.32
C THR A 27 -2.73 -7.54 -8.08
N GLN A 28 -1.99 -7.85 -9.15
CA GLN A 28 -0.58 -8.21 -9.10
C GLN A 28 0.27 -7.08 -8.51
N ASP A 29 0.02 -5.84 -8.93
CA ASP A 29 0.69 -4.64 -8.39
C ASP A 29 0.42 -4.45 -6.90
N ARG A 30 -0.81 -4.69 -6.46
CA ARG A 30 -1.19 -4.67 -5.03
C ARG A 30 -0.52 -5.80 -4.24
N ILE A 31 -0.38 -6.99 -4.81
CA ILE A 31 0.33 -8.10 -4.18
C ILE A 31 1.83 -7.79 -4.06
N SER A 32 2.44 -7.25 -5.12
CA SER A 32 3.86 -6.92 -5.17
C SER A 32 4.24 -5.81 -4.18
N THR A 33 3.43 -4.75 -4.11
CA THR A 33 3.68 -3.61 -3.21
C THR A 33 3.14 -3.83 -1.79
N GLY A 34 2.18 -4.75 -1.62
CA GLY A 34 1.41 -4.92 -0.38
C GLY A 34 0.47 -3.74 -0.07
N LEU A 35 0.36 -2.74 -0.96
CA LEU A 35 -0.40 -1.52 -0.75
C LEU A 35 -1.70 -1.56 -1.56
N LYS A 36 -2.85 -1.40 -0.88
CA LYS A 36 -4.17 -1.32 -1.54
C LYS A 36 -4.32 -0.05 -2.39
N VAL A 37 -3.65 1.03 -2.00
CA VAL A 37 -3.61 2.34 -2.66
C VAL A 37 -2.16 2.59 -3.03
N SER A 38 -1.81 2.44 -4.32
CA SER A 38 -0.44 2.59 -4.81
C SER A 38 -0.10 4.06 -5.09
N SER A 39 -1.10 4.85 -5.49
CA SER A 39 -0.92 6.24 -5.89
C SER A 39 -2.00 7.16 -5.32
N GLY A 40 -1.64 8.42 -5.04
CA GLY A 40 -2.59 9.48 -4.71
C GLY A 40 -3.62 9.74 -5.82
N LYS A 41 -3.40 9.26 -7.05
CA LYS A 41 -4.42 9.25 -8.12
C LYS A 41 -5.56 8.25 -7.87
N ASP A 42 -5.28 7.13 -7.20
CA ASP A 42 -6.29 6.12 -6.90
C ASP A 42 -7.19 6.57 -5.75
N ASN A 43 -6.60 7.22 -4.74
CA ASN A 43 -7.34 7.84 -3.65
C ASN A 43 -6.49 8.85 -2.87
N ALA A 44 -6.62 10.14 -3.21
CA ALA A 44 -5.82 11.20 -2.58
C ALA A 44 -6.01 11.28 -1.06
N ALA A 45 -7.24 11.08 -0.57
CA ALA A 45 -7.55 11.15 0.86
C ALA A 45 -6.91 9.99 1.64
N TYR A 46 -7.08 8.75 1.18
CA TYR A 46 -6.47 7.59 1.86
C TYR A 46 -4.96 7.57 1.71
N PHE A 47 -4.41 8.05 0.58
CA PHE A 47 -2.96 8.19 0.42
C PHE A 47 -2.39 9.21 1.42
N ALA A 48 -3.00 10.39 1.55
CA ALA A 48 -2.57 11.39 2.52
C ALA A 48 -2.66 10.89 3.97
N ILE A 49 -3.76 10.22 4.34
CA ILE A 49 -3.90 9.60 5.67
C ILE A 49 -2.82 8.52 5.88
N SER A 50 -2.55 7.69 4.87
CA SER A 50 -1.53 6.64 4.96
C SER A 50 -0.12 7.21 5.15
N GLU A 51 0.19 8.33 4.50
CA GLU A 51 1.48 9.00 4.63
C GLU A 51 1.64 9.66 6.01
N THR A 52 0.59 10.35 6.50
CA THR A 52 0.56 10.90 7.87
C THR A 52 0.74 9.79 8.91
N MET A 53 0.01 8.68 8.79
CA MET A 53 0.16 7.54 9.71
C MET A 53 1.57 6.92 9.66
N LYS A 54 2.22 6.92 8.48
CA LYS A 54 3.61 6.46 8.34
C LYS A 54 4.57 7.36 9.10
N GLY A 55 4.37 8.68 9.01
CA GLY A 55 5.09 9.68 9.79
C GLY A 55 4.89 9.50 11.29
N ASP A 56 3.65 9.33 11.74
CA ASP A 56 3.30 9.12 13.16
C ASP A 56 3.94 7.84 13.72
N SER A 57 3.96 6.75 12.94
CA SER A 57 4.63 5.51 13.34
C SER A 57 6.14 5.70 13.50
N GLY A 58 6.78 6.44 12.60
CA GLY A 58 8.21 6.78 12.70
C GLY A 58 8.51 7.64 13.93
N MET A 59 7.68 8.67 14.18
CA MET A 59 7.81 9.53 15.34
C MET A 59 7.64 8.74 16.65
N THR A 60 6.64 7.85 16.71
CA THR A 60 6.42 6.99 17.88
C THR A 60 7.61 6.05 18.14
N LYS A 61 8.22 5.49 17.09
CA LYS A 61 9.44 4.69 17.21
C LYS A 61 10.60 5.52 17.78
N ALA A 62 10.81 6.73 17.25
CA ALA A 62 11.87 7.63 17.72
C ALA A 62 11.67 8.03 19.20
N VAL A 63 10.44 8.29 19.61
CA VAL A 63 10.10 8.56 21.02
C VAL A 63 10.37 7.34 21.90
N ASN A 64 10.00 6.15 21.44
CA ASN A 64 10.25 4.91 22.18
C ASN A 64 11.76 4.63 22.33
N GLU A 65 12.52 4.84 21.26
CA GLU A 65 13.98 4.72 21.28
C GLU A 65 14.62 5.74 22.24
N SER A 66 14.16 6.99 22.22
CA SER A 66 14.60 8.03 23.15
C SER A 66 14.27 7.68 24.62
N LEU A 67 13.08 7.13 24.88
CA LEU A 67 12.69 6.69 26.22
C LEU A 67 13.53 5.49 26.67
N THR A 68 13.79 4.53 25.78
CA THR A 68 14.64 3.37 26.03
C THR A 68 16.07 3.80 26.33
N LEU A 69 16.61 4.74 25.56
CA LEU A 69 17.93 5.33 25.81
C LEU A 69 17.98 6.01 27.18
N THR A 70 16.98 6.84 27.51
CA THR A 70 16.88 7.51 28.80
C THR A 70 16.82 6.51 29.95
N LYS A 71 16.02 5.45 29.81
CA LYS A 71 15.92 4.36 30.79
C LYS A 71 17.26 3.67 31.00
N ASN A 72 17.99 3.38 29.92
CA ASN A 72 19.32 2.77 29.98
C ASN A 72 20.33 3.71 30.65
N SER A 73 20.34 5.00 30.29
CA SER A 73 21.21 6.00 30.93
C SER A 73 20.96 6.09 32.44
N VAL A 74 19.70 6.11 32.88
CA VAL A 74 19.35 6.12 34.31
C VAL A 74 19.76 4.80 34.98
N ALA A 75 19.57 3.65 34.32
CA ALA A 75 19.99 2.36 34.86
C ALA A 75 21.52 2.28 35.03
N THR A 76 22.30 2.76 34.07
CA THR A 76 23.76 2.83 34.16
C THR A 76 24.21 3.79 35.26
N ALA A 77 23.57 4.97 35.37
CA ALA A 77 23.88 5.92 36.43
C ALA A 77 23.61 5.34 37.83
N ARG A 78 22.55 4.52 37.98
CA ARG A 78 22.25 3.82 39.24
C ARG A 78 23.19 2.66 39.54
N LEU A 79 23.72 1.98 38.53
CA LEU A 79 24.67 0.88 38.72
C LEU A 79 26.08 1.40 39.08
N GLY A 80 26.44 2.60 38.60
CA GLY A 80 27.73 3.23 38.86
C GLY A 80 27.80 4.08 40.14
N ALA A 81 26.69 4.22 40.87
CA ALA A 81 26.61 4.89 42.18
C ALA A 81 26.59 3.85 43.30
#